data_AF-A0A7J3JTM8-F1
#
_entry.id   AF-A0A7J3JTM8-F1
#
_cell.length_a   1.000
_cell.length_b   1.000
_cell.length_c   1.000
_cell.angle_alpha   90.00
_cell.angle_beta   90.00
_cell.angle_gamma   90.00
#
_symmetry.space_group_name_H-M   'P 1'
#
loop_
_entity.id
_entity.type
_entity.pdbx_description
1 polymer ?
#
loop_
_entity_poly.entity_id
_entity_poly.type
_entity_poly.pdbx_seq_one_letter_code
_entity_poly.pdbx_strand_id
1 'polypeptide(L)' 'MDKVKLLIILYVIVGVVTSLLGFLTLILINNGIILRDNIIIRYLLLAFAGVTILVGVHIALAGISSLRGK' A
#
# COMPACT_ATOMS: atom_id res chain seq x y z
N MET A 1 21.77 19.83 0.01
CA MET A 1 21.65 18.36 0.07
C MET A 1 20.17 17.94 -0.08
N ASP A 2 19.40 18.59 -0.97
CA ASP A 2 17.99 18.88 -0.62
C ASP A 2 16.96 18.20 -1.53
N LYS A 3 17.17 18.18 -2.85
CA LYS A 3 16.16 17.66 -3.79
C LYS A 3 16.03 16.13 -3.76
N VAL A 4 17.17 15.42 -3.61
CA VAL A 4 17.18 13.94 -3.62
C VAL A 4 16.63 13.37 -2.32
N LYS A 5 16.93 13.98 -1.16
CA LYS A 5 16.41 13.51 0.14
C LYS A 5 14.89 13.74 0.25
N LEU A 6 14.39 14.85 -0.27
CA LEU A 6 12.95 15.14 -0.34
C LEU A 6 12.20 14.10 -1.16
N LEU A 7 12.73 13.74 -2.34
CA LEU A 7 12.15 12.69 -3.20
C LEU A 7 12.07 11.34 -2.48
N ILE A 8 13.10 10.98 -1.71
CA ILE A 8 13.13 9.71 -0.98
C ILE A 8 12.08 9.68 0.14
N ILE A 9 11.98 10.76 0.93
CA ILE A 9 10.95 10.88 1.97
C ILE A 9 9.55 10.79 1.35
N LEU A 10 9.35 11.44 0.20
CA LEU A 10 8.08 11.37 -0.52
C LEU A 10 7.75 9.93 -0.96
N TYR A 11 8.71 9.17 -1.48
CA TYR A 11 8.49 7.76 -1.83
C TYR A 11 8.10 6.92 -0.61
N VAL A 12 8.78 7.09 0.52
CA VAL A 12 8.44 6.34 1.75
C VAL A 12 7.01 6.67 2.20
N ILE A 13 6.64 7.94 2.22
CA ILE A 13 5.29 8.37 2.62
C ILE A 13 4.24 7.78 1.68
N VAL A 14 4.45 7.87 0.36
CA VAL A 14 3.53 7.31 -0.63
C VAL A 14 3.38 5.80 -0.44
N GLY A 15 4.49 5.07 -0.28
CA GLY A 15 4.47 3.62 -0.06
C GLY A 15 3.70 3.21 1.22
N VAL A 16 3.89 3.95 2.32
CA VAL A 16 3.16 3.73 3.58
C VAL A 16 1.66 3.99 3.40
N VAL A 17 1.28 5.12 2.77
CA VAL A 17 -0.13 5.47 2.55
C VAL A 17 -0.81 4.43 1.65
N THR A 18 -0.19 4.04 0.55
CA THR A 18 -0.72 3.01 -0.35
C THR A 18 -0.91 1.69 0.39
N SER A 19 0.06 1.25 1.19
CA SER A 19 -0.05 0.03 2.01
C SER A 19 -1.20 0.12 3.02
N LEU A 20 -1.38 1.28 3.65
CA LEU A 20 -2.44 1.53 4.64
C LEU A 20 -3.83 1.43 4.02
N LEU A 21 -4.01 2.00 2.81
CA LEU A 21 -5.27 1.92 2.07
C LEU A 21 -5.60 0.48 1.68
N GLY A 22 -4.62 -0.28 1.19
CA GLY A 22 -4.81 -1.71 0.89
C GLY A 22 -5.21 -2.52 2.14
N PHE A 23 -4.60 -2.24 3.28
CA PHE A 23 -4.95 -2.87 4.56
C PHE A 23 -6.35 -2.47 5.04
N LEU A 24 -6.74 -1.20 4.89
CA LEU A 24 -8.09 -0.74 5.23
C LEU A 24 -9.15 -1.45 4.35
N THR A 25 -8.92 -1.56 3.04
CA THR A 25 -9.82 -2.30 2.14
C THR A 25 -9.95 -3.77 2.56
N LEU A 26 -8.84 -4.41 2.96
CA LEU A 26 -8.85 -5.78 3.49
C LEU A 26 -9.72 -5.90 4.75
N ILE A 27 -9.60 -4.94 5.69
CA ILE A 27 -10.40 -4.90 6.91
C ILE A 27 -11.89 -4.75 6.58
N LEU A 28 -12.25 -3.84 5.67
CA LEU A 28 -13.65 -3.59 5.30
C LEU A 28 -14.29 -4.84 4.65
N ILE A 29 -13.53 -5.56 3.82
CA ILE A 29 -13.95 -6.85 3.26
C ILE A 29 -14.11 -7.89 4.36
N ASN A 30 -13.12 -8.02 5.25
CA ASN A 30 -13.11 -9.04 6.29
C ASN A 30 -14.24 -8.87 7.32
N ASN A 31 -14.59 -7.61 7.63
CA ASN A 31 -15.71 -7.29 8.53
C ASN A 31 -17.08 -7.37 7.83
N GLY A 32 -17.14 -7.77 6.55
CA GLY A 32 -18.40 -7.90 5.80
C GLY A 32 -19.11 -6.57 5.55
N ILE A 33 -18.41 -5.44 5.73
CA ILE A 33 -18.96 -4.09 5.51
C ILE A 33 -19.21 -3.86 4.01
N ILE A 34 -18.43 -4.50 3.15
CA ILE A 34 -18.54 -4.38 1.69
C ILE A 34 -18.95 -5.74 1.08
N LEU A 35 -20.07 -5.74 0.35
CA LEU A 35 -20.45 -6.74 -0.66
C LEU A 35 -20.45 -8.21 -0.17
N ARG A 36 -21.06 -8.46 1.01
CA ARG A 36 -21.19 -9.81 1.59
C ARG A 36 -21.79 -10.83 0.62
N ASP A 37 -22.73 -10.40 -0.22
CA ASP A 37 -23.53 -11.28 -1.08
C ASP A 37 -22.92 -11.49 -2.47
N ASN A 38 -21.90 -10.71 -2.85
CA ASN A 38 -21.26 -10.79 -4.17
C ASN A 38 -19.84 -11.35 -4.07
N ILE A 39 -19.73 -12.68 -4.10
CA ILE A 39 -18.47 -13.40 -3.91
C ILE A 39 -17.39 -13.01 -4.93
N ILE A 40 -17.77 -12.72 -6.18
CA ILE A 40 -16.85 -12.30 -7.24
C ILE A 40 -16.22 -10.95 -6.89
N ILE A 41 -17.03 -9.97 -6.49
CA ILE A 41 -16.52 -8.63 -6.16
C ILE A 41 -15.67 -8.67 -4.89
N ARG A 42 -16.03 -9.52 -3.92
CA ARG A 42 -15.22 -9.76 -2.72
C ARG A 42 -13.81 -10.24 -3.06
N TYR A 43 -13.68 -11.25 -3.93
CA TYR A 43 -12.37 -11.75 -4.35
C TYR A 43 -11.60 -10.74 -5.21
N LEU A 44 -12.29 -9.98 -6.07
CA LEU A 44 -11.67 -8.91 -6.85
C LEU A 44 -11.08 -7.81 -5.95
N LEU A 45 -11.83 -7.35 -4.95
CA LEU A 45 -11.37 -6.36 -3.98
C LEU A 45 -10.25 -6.90 -3.09
N LEU A 46 -10.28 -8.20 -2.74
CA LEU A 46 -9.22 -8.86 -1.99
C LEU A 46 -7.92 -8.90 -2.80
N ALA A 47 -7.99 -9.24 -4.08
CA ALA A 47 -6.84 -9.21 -4.98
C ALA A 47 -6.29 -7.79 -5.13
N PHE A 48 -7.17 -6.79 -5.28
CA PHE A 48 -6.77 -5.38 -5.35
C PHE A 48 -6.08 -4.91 -4.06
N ALA A 49 -6.61 -5.27 -2.89
CA ALA A 49 -5.99 -4.99 -1.60
C ALA A 49 -4.60 -5.62 -1.49
N GLY A 50 -4.46 -6.89 -1.90
CA GLY A 50 -3.18 -7.60 -1.91
C GLY A 50 -2.13 -6.94 -2.80
N VAL A 51 -2.50 -6.57 -4.04
CA VAL A 51 -1.60 -5.87 -4.98
C VAL A 51 -1.21 -4.50 -4.42
N THR A 52 -2.15 -3.76 -3.85
CA THR A 52 -1.91 -2.43 -3.29
C THR A 52 -0.90 -2.50 -2.13
N ILE A 53 -1.03 -3.49 -1.23
CA ILE A 53 -0.07 -3.72 -0.15
C ILE A 53 1.30 -4.10 -0.73
N LEU A 54 1.34 -5.01 -1.70
CA LEU A 54 2.60 -5.44 -2.32
C LEU A 54 3.35 -4.26 -2.94
N VAL A 55 2.66 -3.41 -3.71
CA VAL A 55 3.22 -2.21 -4.35
C VAL A 55 3.68 -1.20 -3.29
N GLY A 56 2.85 -0.93 -2.28
CA GLY A 56 3.20 0.00 -1.21
C GLY A 56 4.44 -0.44 -0.42
N VAL A 57 4.57 -1.73 -0.11
CA VAL A 57 5.75 -2.31 0.55
C VAL A 57 7.00 -2.17 -0.33
N HIS A 58 6.90 -2.45 -1.64
CA HIS A 58 8.03 -2.29 -2.56
C HIS A 58 8.52 -0.84 -2.62
N ILE A 59 7.61 0.12 -2.74
CA ILE A 59 7.95 1.55 -2.78
C ILE A 59 8.58 1.99 -1.45
N ALA A 60 8.06 1.54 -0.32
CA ALA A 60 8.61 1.85 1.00
C ALA A 60 10.03 1.28 1.17
N LEU A 61 10.25 0.03 0.76
CA LEU A 61 11.58 -0.59 0.82
C LEU A 61 12.59 0.10 -0.11
N ALA A 62 12.17 0.49 -1.32
CA ALA A 62 13.00 1.28 -2.23
C ALA A 62 13.36 2.65 -1.62
N GLY A 63 12.40 3.31 -0.97
CA GLY A 63 12.63 4.53 -0.23
C GLY A 63 13.64 4.36 0.91
N ILE A 64 13.50 3.31 1.73
CA ILE A 64 14.41 3.04 2.86
C ILE A 64 15.81 2.65 2.38
N SER A 65 15.93 1.79 1.35
CA SER A 65 17.21 1.40 0.75
C SER A 65 17.98 2.64 0.26
N SER A 66 17.27 3.57 -0.37
CA SER A 66 17.87 4.83 -0.83
C SER A 66 18.30 5.76 0.31
N LEU A 67 17.72 5.66 1.51
CA LEU A 67 18.17 6.43 2.69
C LEU A 67 19.45 5.85 3.30
N ARG A 68 19.68 4.55 3.15
CA ARG A 68 20.74 3.81 3.84
C ARG A 68 22.08 3.84 3.09
N GLY A 69 22.08 4.11 1.79
CA GLY A 69 23.28 4.21 0.95
C GLY A 69 23.92 5.60 0.88
N LYS A 70 23.58 6.52 1.78
CA LYS A 70 24.04 7.92 1.81
C LYS A 70 24.67 8.31 3.12
#